data_AF-A0A9D4YY81-F1
#
_entry.id   AF-A0A9D4YY81-F1
#
_cell.length_a   1.000
_cell.length_b   1.000
_cell.length_c   1.000
_cell.angle_alpha   90.00
_cell.angle_beta   90.00
_cell.angle_gamma   90.00
#
_symmetry.space_group_name_H-M   'P 1'
#
loop_
_entity.id
_entity.type
_entity.pdbx_description
1 polymer ?
#
loop_
_entity_poly.entity_id
_entity_poly.type
_entity_poly.pdbx_seq_one_letter_code
_entity_poly.pdbx_strand_id
1 'polypeptide(L)'
;MVDDNKFKALVNKYVELSDQIAEVGAELVALRKKKDAMGELVMQVMQQGDIQVLELTEQGGKLIRRESKRTEALKKEHILDELMLLTGNDATRAQASLEKIYNKRTLVVKDALSRKR
;
A
#
# COMPACT_ATOMS: atom_id res chain seq x y z
N MET A 1 39.43 2.92 9.30
CA MET A 1 38.95 4.28 8.95
C MET A 1 38.49 4.25 7.51
N VAL A 2 37.23 4.60 7.24
CA VAL A 2 36.79 4.83 5.86
C VAL A 2 37.48 6.11 5.41
N ASP A 3 38.18 6.05 4.29
CA ASP A 3 38.78 7.22 3.64
C ASP A 3 37.70 8.27 3.39
N ASP A 4 37.86 9.46 3.96
CA ASP A 4 36.86 10.53 3.98
C ASP A 4 36.39 10.91 2.55
N ASN A 5 37.30 10.81 1.57
CA ASN A 5 36.97 11.04 0.16
C ASN A 5 36.06 9.95 -0.41
N LYS A 6 36.26 8.68 -0.03
CA LYS A 6 35.39 7.57 -0.46
C LYS A 6 34.00 7.68 0.16
N PHE A 7 33.91 8.11 1.42
CA PHE A 7 32.63 8.33 2.08
C PHE A 7 31.84 9.45 1.41
N LYS A 8 32.47 10.61 1.15
CA LYS A 8 31.82 11.74 0.45
C LYS A 8 31.33 11.36 -0.95
N ALA A 9 32.12 10.62 -1.72
CA ALA A 9 31.71 10.13 -3.04
C ALA A 9 30.50 9.19 -2.95
N LEU A 10 30.46 8.30 -1.94
CA LEU A 10 29.34 7.40 -1.71
C LEU A 10 28.06 8.16 -1.32
N VAL A 11 28.17 9.18 -0.47
CA VAL A 11 27.04 10.05 -0.11
C VAL A 11 26.50 10.79 -1.33
N ASN A 12 27.38 11.36 -2.17
CA ASN A 12 26.95 12.05 -3.40
C ASN A 12 26.20 11.11 -4.34
N LYS A 13 26.72 9.90 -4.56
CA LYS A 13 26.05 8.88 -5.38
C LYS A 13 24.72 8.42 -4.78
N TYR A 14 24.64 8.30 -3.46
CA TYR A 14 23.40 8.01 -2.75
C TYR A 14 22.34 9.08 -2.99
N VAL A 15 22.73 10.37 -2.93
CA VAL A 15 21.84 11.50 -3.18
C VAL A 15 21.40 11.54 -4.65
N GLU A 16 22.31 11.34 -5.59
CA GLU A 16 22.00 11.27 -7.02
C GLU A 16 20.97 10.17 -7.33
N LEU A 17 21.18 8.96 -6.80
CA LEU A 17 20.22 7.86 -6.93
C LEU A 17 18.88 8.20 -6.29
N SER A 18 18.88 8.89 -5.14
CA SER A 18 17.65 9.34 -4.50
C SER A 18 16.88 10.33 -5.35
N ASP A 19 17.55 11.24 -6.06
CA ASP A 19 16.90 12.20 -6.95
C ASP A 19 16.35 11.52 -8.22
N GLN A 20 17.11 10.60 -8.82
CA GLN A 20 16.64 9.78 -9.95
C GLN A 20 15.40 8.95 -9.59
N ILE A 21 15.38 8.34 -8.40
CA ILE A 21 14.21 7.59 -7.91
C ILE A 21 13.01 8.51 -7.73
N ALA A 22 13.21 9.73 -7.22
CA ALA A 22 12.13 10.69 -7.04
C ALA A 22 11.53 11.14 -8.38
N GLU A 23 12.37 11.39 -9.37
CA GLU A 23 11.96 11.78 -10.73
C GLU A 23 11.16 10.66 -11.42
N VAL A 24 11.73 9.46 -11.50
CA VAL A 24 11.05 8.28 -12.07
C VAL A 24 9.78 7.95 -11.28
N GLY A 25 9.80 8.16 -9.96
CA GLY A 25 8.64 8.00 -9.09
C GLY A 25 7.49 8.95 -9.47
N ALA A 26 7.79 10.20 -9.78
CA ALA A 26 6.79 11.17 -10.23
C ALA A 26 6.19 10.78 -11.59
N GLU A 27 7.03 10.36 -12.54
CA GLU A 27 6.57 9.87 -13.84
C GLU A 27 5.70 8.61 -13.70
N LEU A 28 6.10 7.68 -12.85
CA LEU A 28 5.35 6.46 -12.57
C LEU A 28 3.97 6.78 -11.98
N VAL A 29 3.88 7.75 -11.07
CA VAL A 29 2.59 8.22 -10.52
C VAL A 29 1.72 8.82 -11.62
N ALA A 30 2.29 9.64 -12.50
CA ALA A 30 1.56 10.22 -13.62
C ALA A 30 1.04 9.15 -14.60
N LEU A 31 1.87 8.17 -14.95
CA LEU A 31 1.49 7.04 -15.81
C LEU A 31 0.41 6.17 -15.17
N ARG A 32 0.51 5.89 -13.86
CA ARG A 32 -0.53 5.15 -13.12
C ARG A 32 -1.87 5.88 -13.19
N LYS A 33 -1.90 7.18 -12.90
CA LYS A 33 -3.14 7.98 -13.01
C LYS A 33 -3.76 7.91 -14.41
N LYS A 34 -2.94 8.05 -15.47
CA LYS A 34 -3.42 7.93 -16.85
C LYS A 34 -3.98 6.54 -17.14
N LYS A 35 -3.27 5.49 -16.74
CA LYS A 35 -3.70 4.09 -16.90
C LYS A 35 -5.01 3.83 -16.15
N ASP A 36 -5.13 4.30 -14.91
CA ASP A 36 -6.31 4.06 -14.08
C ASP A 36 -7.54 4.76 -14.66
N ALA A 37 -7.40 6.02 -15.12
CA ALA A 37 -8.47 6.73 -15.80
C ALA A 37 -8.94 6.02 -17.09
N MET A 38 -8.02 5.50 -17.90
CA MET A 38 -8.37 4.68 -19.08
C MET A 38 -9.01 3.35 -18.66
N GLY A 39 -8.50 2.73 -17.60
CA GLY A 39 -9.00 1.47 -17.07
C GLY A 39 -10.43 1.56 -16.54
N GLU A 40 -10.80 2.67 -15.91
CA GLU A 40 -12.18 2.95 -15.48
C GLU A 40 -13.14 2.99 -16.67
N LEU A 41 -12.77 3.70 -17.75
CA LEU A 41 -13.58 3.74 -18.98
C LEU A 41 -13.72 2.36 -19.62
N VAL A 42 -12.63 1.60 -19.73
CA VAL A 42 -12.65 0.23 -20.26
C VAL A 42 -13.53 -0.67 -19.40
N MET A 43 -13.41 -0.59 -18.07
CA MET A 43 -14.22 -1.37 -17.14
C MET A 43 -15.71 -1.02 -17.28
N GLN A 44 -16.05 0.27 -17.42
CA GLN A 44 -17.42 0.72 -17.60
C GLN A 44 -18.03 0.14 -18.88
N VAL A 45 -17.31 0.17 -20.00
CA VAL A 45 -17.75 -0.45 -21.26
C VAL A 45 -17.93 -1.96 -21.11
N MET A 46 -16.96 -2.64 -20.49
CA MET A 46 -17.05 -4.08 -20.23
C MET A 46 -18.21 -4.44 -19.29
N GLN A 47 -18.58 -3.58 -18.35
CA GLN A 47 -19.74 -3.77 -17.47
C GLN A 47 -21.06 -3.57 -18.21
N GLN A 48 -21.18 -2.48 -18.97
CA GLN A 48 -22.40 -2.17 -19.73
C GLN A 48 -22.70 -3.21 -20.81
N GLY A 49 -21.66 -3.75 -21.45
CA GLY A 49 -21.80 -4.79 -22.48
C GLY A 49 -21.79 -6.24 -21.95
N ASP A 50 -21.75 -6.43 -20.63
CA ASP A 50 -21.50 -7.73 -19.98
C ASP A 50 -20.35 -8.55 -20.59
N ILE A 51 -19.28 -7.86 -20.95
CA ILE A 51 -18.09 -8.43 -21.58
C ILE A 51 -17.17 -8.92 -20.46
N GLN A 52 -16.95 -10.24 -20.38
CA GLN A 52 -15.99 -10.82 -19.44
C GLN A 52 -14.56 -10.86 -19.99
N VAL A 53 -14.42 -11.02 -21.31
CA VAL A 53 -13.14 -11.16 -22.00
C VAL A 53 -13.14 -10.27 -23.24
N LEU A 54 -12.10 -9.45 -23.39
CA LEU A 54 -11.85 -8.61 -24.56
C LEU A 54 -10.50 -9.01 -25.18
N GLU A 55 -10.51 -9.47 -26.42
CA GLU A 55 -9.29 -9.79 -27.18
C GLU A 55 -8.62 -8.50 -27.69
N LEU A 56 -7.29 -8.41 -27.58
CA LEU A 56 -6.49 -7.26 -27.99
C LEU A 56 -6.01 -7.46 -29.43
N THR A 57 -6.45 -6.59 -30.33
CA THR A 57 -6.27 -6.72 -31.77
C THR A 57 -4.84 -6.48 -32.26
N GLU A 58 -4.09 -5.56 -31.66
CA GLU A 58 -2.77 -5.13 -32.19
C GLU A 58 -1.58 -5.83 -31.54
N GLN A 59 -1.69 -6.26 -30.28
CA GLN A 59 -0.56 -6.80 -29.51
C GLN A 59 -0.73 -8.29 -29.14
N GLY A 60 -1.88 -8.87 -29.49
CA GLY A 60 -2.29 -10.19 -29.02
C GLY A 60 -2.61 -10.20 -27.51
N GLY A 61 -3.36 -11.22 -27.09
CA GLY A 61 -3.75 -11.41 -25.69
C GLY A 61 -5.15 -10.90 -25.37
N LYS A 62 -5.55 -11.05 -24.11
CA LYS A 62 -6.91 -10.78 -23.66
C LYS A 62 -6.95 -10.02 -22.34
N LEU A 63 -7.88 -9.09 -22.25
CA LEU A 63 -8.25 -8.42 -21.01
C LEU A 63 -9.43 -9.17 -20.39
N ILE A 64 -9.29 -9.60 -19.13
CA ILE A 64 -10.32 -10.36 -18.42
C ILE A 64 -10.84 -9.52 -17.26
N ARG A 65 -12.15 -9.29 -17.22
CA ARG A 65 -12.84 -8.73 -16.05
C ARG A 65 -12.89 -9.80 -14.96
N ARG A 66 -12.20 -9.57 -13.84
CA ARG A 66 -12.25 -10.45 -12.66
C ARG A 66 -12.80 -9.70 -11.47
N GLU A 67 -13.71 -10.33 -10.75
CA GLU A 67 -14.12 -9.86 -9.43
C GLU A 67 -13.12 -10.34 -8.39
N SER A 68 -12.46 -9.40 -7.71
CA SER A 68 -11.62 -9.71 -6.56
C SER A 68 -12.38 -9.34 -5.30
N LYS A 69 -12.72 -10.33 -4.48
CA LYS A 69 -13.29 -10.13 -3.16
C LYS A 69 -12.16 -10.20 -2.14
N ARG A 70 -12.04 -9.14 -1.33
CA ARG A 70 -11.10 -9.10 -0.21
C ARG A 70 -11.87 -8.86 1.08
N THR A 71 -11.46 -9.52 2.14
CA THR A 71 -11.94 -9.24 3.49
C THR A 71 -11.20 -8.02 4.02
N GLU A 72 -11.92 -7.04 4.54
CA GLU A 72 -11.29 -5.87 5.15
C GLU A 72 -10.50 -6.25 6.41
N ALA A 73 -9.51 -5.42 6.75
CA ALA A 73 -8.76 -5.60 7.99
C ALA A 73 -9.69 -5.41 9.19
N LEU A 74 -9.56 -6.29 10.19
CA LEU A 74 -10.37 -6.23 11.40
C LEU A 74 -10.05 -4.92 12.17
N LYS A 75 -11.05 -4.05 12.26
CA LYS A 75 -10.95 -2.77 12.97
C LYS A 75 -10.93 -2.97 14.49
N LYS A 76 -10.29 -2.05 15.21
CA LYS A 76 -10.27 -2.03 16.69
C LYS A 76 -11.68 -2.05 17.28
N GLU A 77 -12.60 -1.32 16.66
CA GLU A 77 -14.01 -1.26 17.05
C GLU A 77 -14.64 -2.65 17.08
N HIS A 78 -14.50 -3.42 16.00
CA HIS A 78 -15.04 -4.78 15.92
C HIS A 78 -14.41 -5.74 16.95
N ILE A 79 -13.14 -5.56 17.28
CA ILE A 79 -12.48 -6.34 18.34
C ILE A 79 -13.03 -5.95 19.71
N LEU A 80 -13.23 -4.65 19.93
CA LEU A 80 -13.78 -4.16 21.19
C LEU A 80 -15.22 -4.61 21.40
N ASP A 81 -16.05 -4.56 20.36
CA ASP A 81 -17.44 -5.02 20.38
C ASP A 81 -17.52 -6.50 20.80
N GLU A 82 -16.67 -7.35 20.22
CA GLU A 82 -16.62 -8.77 20.59
C GLU A 82 -16.08 -8.97 22.02
N LEU A 83 -15.07 -8.20 22.42
CA LEU A 83 -14.55 -8.24 23.80
C LEU A 83 -15.60 -7.77 24.81
N MET A 84 -16.44 -6.80 24.47
CA MET A 84 -17.56 -6.34 25.28
C MET A 84 -18.57 -7.46 25.50
N LEU A 85 -18.92 -8.21 24.45
CA LEU A 85 -19.80 -9.38 24.58
C LEU A 85 -19.19 -10.43 25.50
N LEU A 86 -17.89 -10.70 25.36
CA LEU A 86 -17.17 -11.70 26.16
C LEU A 86 -16.99 -11.30 27.63
N THR A 87 -16.92 -10.00 27.94
CA THR A 87 -16.79 -9.51 29.32
C THR A 87 -18.13 -9.22 30.00
N GLY A 88 -19.26 -9.55 29.36
CA GLY A 88 -20.59 -9.25 29.90
C GLY A 88 -20.92 -7.76 29.89
N ASN A 89 -20.48 -7.04 28.85
CA ASN A 89 -20.57 -5.59 28.67
C ASN A 89 -19.78 -4.76 29.70
N ASP A 90 -18.76 -5.36 30.33
CA ASP A 90 -17.80 -4.62 31.16
C ASP A 90 -16.77 -3.92 30.26
N ALA A 91 -17.01 -2.63 30.03
CA ALA A 91 -16.18 -1.76 29.20
C ALA A 91 -14.74 -1.62 29.73
N THR A 92 -14.56 -1.62 31.04
CA THR A 92 -13.22 -1.49 31.64
C THR A 92 -12.38 -2.73 31.35
N ARG A 93 -12.96 -3.93 31.48
CA ARG A 93 -12.26 -5.19 31.17
C ARG A 93 -12.03 -5.40 29.68
N ALA A 94 -12.99 -5.03 28.83
CA ALA A 94 -12.85 -5.14 27.38
C ALA A 94 -11.74 -4.22 26.87
N GLN A 95 -11.72 -2.96 27.32
CA GLN A 95 -10.69 -1.99 26.96
C GLN A 95 -9.30 -2.42 27.44
N ALA A 96 -9.17 -2.90 28.68
CA ALA A 96 -7.91 -3.39 29.21
C ALA A 96 -7.38 -4.61 28.42
N SER A 97 -8.28 -5.47 27.95
CA SER A 97 -7.93 -6.62 27.12
C SER A 97 -7.47 -6.20 25.72
N LEU A 98 -8.17 -5.24 25.10
CA LEU A 98 -7.78 -4.65 23.82
C LEU A 98 -6.38 -4.03 23.91
N GLU A 99 -6.11 -3.24 24.96
CA GLU A 99 -4.80 -2.62 25.17
C GLU A 99 -3.69 -3.65 25.30
N LYS A 100 -3.91 -4.73 26.07
CA LYS A 100 -2.94 -5.82 26.21
C LYS A 100 -2.62 -6.51 24.87
N ILE A 101 -3.61 -6.68 24.00
CA ILE A 101 -3.43 -7.26 22.66
C ILE A 101 -2.53 -6.35 21.81
N TYR A 102 -2.75 -5.03 21.86
CA TYR A 102 -1.97 -4.07 21.07
C TYR A 102 -0.57 -3.82 21.63
N ASN A 103 -0.40 -3.82 22.95
CA ASN A 103 0.89 -3.58 23.61
C ASN A 103 1.89 -4.75 23.46
N LYS A 104 1.42 -5.95 23.11
CA LYS A 104 2.29 -7.09 22.78
C LYS A 104 2.82 -7.07 21.34
N ARG A 105 2.42 -6.10 20.52
CA ARG A 105 2.93 -5.99 19.14
C ARG A 105 4.41 -5.64 19.17
N THR A 106 5.25 -6.47 18.57
CA THR A 106 6.67 -6.21 18.41
C THR A 106 6.88 -4.98 17.54
N LEU A 107 7.52 -3.95 18.08
CA LEU A 107 7.96 -2.79 17.33
C LEU A 107 9.25 -3.12 16.59
N VAL A 108 9.21 -3.09 15.26
CA VAL A 108 10.41 -3.20 14.42
C VAL A 108 10.88 -1.78 14.12
N VAL A 109 11.96 -1.35 14.79
CA VAL A 109 12.61 -0.07 14.52
C VAL A 109 13.68 -0.30 13.46
N LYS A 110 13.61 0.46 12.36
CA LYS A 110 14.61 0.47 11.30
C LYS A 110 15.11 1.90 11.14
N ASP A 111 16.42 2.08 11.24
CA ASP A 111 17.03 3.37 10.95
C ASP A 111 16.78 3.75 9.49
N ALA A 112 16.31 4.99 9.30
CA ALA A 112 16.01 5.54 7.99
C ALA A 112 16.82 6.82 7.79
N LEU A 113 17.46 6.91 6.62
CA LEU A 113 18.07 8.15 6.15
C LEU A 113 16.97 9.02 5.53
N SER A 114 16.87 10.27 5.98
CA SER A 114 15.96 11.26 5.39
C SER A 114 16.73 12.50 4.96
N ARG A 115 16.60 12.89 3.69
CA ARG A 115 17.11 14.17 3.18
C ARG A 115 16.09 15.27 3.48
N LYS A 116 16.51 16.35 4.16
CA LYS A 116 15.76 17.63 4.18
C LYS A 116 16.24 18.50 3.02
N ARG A 117 15.30 19.09 2.28
CA ARG A 117 15.56 20.15 1.29
C ARG A 117 15.30 21.50 1.93
#